data_AF-A0A372R5X9-F1
#
_entry.id   AF-A0A372R5X9-F1
#
_cell.length_a   1.000
_cell.length_b   1.000
_cell.length_c   1.000
_cell.angle_alpha   90.00
_cell.angle_beta   90.00
_cell.angle_gamma   90.00
#
_symmetry.space_group_name_H-M   'P 1'
#
loop_
_entity.id
_entity.type
_entity.pdbx_description
1 polymer ?
#
loop_
_entity_poly.entity_id
_entity_poly.type
_entity_poly.pdbx_seq_one_letter_code
_entity_poly.pdbx_strand_id
1 'polypeptide(L)'
;MSYVDILYVHAYEYRTPIEEFMRSLDDVVRSGKVLYVAVSDIPSWALTRANIMAELRGWSPFIGLQTRYNLLDRSLEFDLQPACAELDVALNWIQQKPGITSPLIGARTVAQLEENLKSLEFTLTPEQMKRLDDVSQPTGREIPFPYSMADSFDVFIGKNMQVPNKFAPITTTYNYLWKIILI
;
A
#
# COMPACT_ATOMS: atom_id res chain seq x y z
N MET A 1 20.29 -17.24 -3.34
CA MET A 1 20.16 -16.57 -2.03
C MET A 1 19.61 -17.58 -1.03
N SER A 2 19.98 -17.48 0.24
CA SER A 2 19.49 -18.38 1.32
C SER A 2 18.30 -17.79 2.10
N TYR A 3 18.15 -16.47 2.09
CA TYR A 3 17.05 -15.73 2.70
C TYR A 3 16.69 -14.50 1.84
N VAL A 4 15.64 -13.77 2.23
CA VAL A 4 15.26 -12.45 1.71
C VAL A 4 15.09 -11.48 2.88
N ASP A 5 15.57 -10.24 2.78
CA ASP A 5 15.52 -9.27 3.88
C ASP A 5 14.08 -8.87 4.22
N ILE A 6 13.28 -8.48 3.22
CA ILE A 6 11.88 -8.09 3.40
C ILE A 6 10.98 -8.84 2.42
N LEU A 7 10.01 -9.59 2.93
CA LEU A 7 8.93 -10.20 2.13
C LEU A 7 7.69 -9.30 2.15
N TYR A 8 7.24 -8.86 0.96
CA TYR A 8 6.02 -8.07 0.80
C TYR A 8 4.81 -8.96 0.48
N VAL A 9 3.72 -8.79 1.23
CA VAL A 9 2.37 -9.21 0.80
C VAL A 9 1.92 -8.23 -0.28
N HIS A 10 1.79 -8.67 -1.54
CA HIS A 10 1.69 -7.75 -2.69
C HIS A 10 0.36 -7.00 -2.84
N ALA A 11 -0.74 -7.53 -2.31
CA ALA A 11 -2.04 -6.86 -2.24
C ALA A 11 -2.91 -7.52 -1.17
N TYR A 12 -3.91 -6.80 -0.66
CA TYR A 12 -4.84 -7.37 0.32
C TYR A 12 -5.93 -8.26 -0.32
N GLU A 13 -5.93 -9.54 0.04
CA GLU A 13 -6.95 -10.52 -0.36
C GLU A 13 -8.03 -10.67 0.72
N TYR A 14 -9.27 -10.33 0.36
CA TYR A 14 -10.41 -10.30 1.29
C TYR A 14 -10.91 -11.71 1.71
N ARG A 15 -10.57 -12.76 0.96
CA ARG A 15 -10.97 -14.15 1.24
C ARG A 15 -10.12 -14.82 2.33
N THR A 16 -8.86 -14.43 2.50
CA THR A 16 -7.95 -15.05 3.46
C THR A 16 -8.08 -14.39 4.84
N PRO A 17 -8.37 -15.14 5.92
CA PRO A 17 -8.41 -14.57 7.27
C PRO A 17 -7.08 -13.93 7.67
N ILE A 18 -7.13 -12.76 8.32
CA ILE A 18 -5.93 -12.05 8.80
C ILE A 18 -5.09 -12.94 9.73
N GLU A 19 -5.72 -13.77 10.56
CA GLU A 19 -5.01 -14.72 11.42
C GLU A 19 -4.25 -15.80 10.65
N GLU A 20 -4.77 -16.24 9.50
CA GLU A 20 -4.18 -17.29 8.66
C GLU A 20 -2.95 -16.78 7.91
N PHE A 21 -3.02 -15.61 7.28
CA PHE A 21 -1.85 -15.04 6.60
C PHE A 21 -0.80 -14.55 7.60
N MET A 22 -1.18 -13.96 8.74
CA MET A 22 -0.21 -13.54 9.76
C MET A 22 0.49 -14.73 10.42
N ARG A 23 -0.21 -15.85 10.67
CA ARG A 23 0.42 -17.11 11.10
C ARG A 23 1.45 -17.60 10.08
N SER A 24 1.05 -17.63 8.81
CA SER A 24 1.90 -18.10 7.70
C SER A 24 3.17 -17.26 7.54
N LEU A 25 3.06 -15.94 7.71
CA LEU A 25 4.19 -15.01 7.65
C LEU A 25 5.14 -15.17 8.85
N ASP A 26 4.61 -15.33 10.06
CA ASP A 26 5.39 -15.64 11.26
C ASP A 26 6.16 -16.97 11.14
N ASP A 27 5.55 -18.02 10.58
CA ASP A 27 6.23 -19.28 10.29
C ASP A 27 7.36 -19.11 9.25
N VAL A 28 7.18 -18.26 8.24
CA VAL A 28 8.22 -17.98 7.24
C VAL A 28 9.40 -17.20 7.86
N VAL A 29 9.15 -16.21 8.72
CA VAL A 29 10.21 -15.48 9.45
C VAL A 29 10.94 -16.42 10.43
N ARG A 30 10.21 -17.20 11.23
CA ARG A 30 10.79 -18.19 12.17
C ARG A 30 11.62 -19.27 11.47
N SER A 31 11.33 -19.57 10.20
CA SER A 31 12.14 -20.49 9.40
C SER A 31 13.50 -19.93 8.93
N GLY A 32 13.80 -18.65 9.21
CA GLY A 32 15.04 -17.98 8.82
C GLY A 32 15.16 -17.66 7.33
N LYS A 33 14.12 -17.92 6.53
CA LYS A 33 14.07 -17.62 5.09
C LYS A 33 13.78 -16.15 4.81
N VAL A 34 13.23 -15.43 5.79
CA VAL A 34 12.86 -14.01 5.71
C VAL A 34 13.26 -13.34 7.02
N LEU A 35 13.84 -12.14 6.97
CA LEU A 35 14.15 -11.38 8.18
C LEU A 35 12.95 -10.56 8.66
N TYR A 36 12.24 -9.90 7.74
CA TYR A 36 11.10 -9.03 8.03
C TYR A 36 9.95 -9.20 7.04
N VAL A 37 8.74 -8.86 7.47
CA VAL A 37 7.56 -8.84 6.60
C VAL A 37 7.00 -7.43 6.45
N ALA A 38 6.48 -7.15 5.27
CA ALA A 38 5.88 -5.87 4.91
C ALA A 38 4.61 -6.12 4.07
N VAL A 39 3.84 -5.06 3.85
CA VAL A 39 2.61 -5.08 3.05
C VAL A 39 2.74 -4.15 1.85
N SER A 40 2.00 -4.46 0.80
CA SER A 40 1.59 -3.50 -0.22
C SER A 40 0.07 -3.49 -0.32
N ASP A 41 -0.48 -2.34 -0.70
CA ASP A 41 -1.83 -2.21 -1.23
C ASP A 41 -2.91 -2.81 -0.29
N ILE A 42 -2.78 -2.51 1.01
CA ILE A 42 -3.66 -2.95 2.09
C ILE A 42 -4.41 -1.76 2.72
N PRO A 43 -5.73 -1.86 2.98
CA PRO A 43 -6.48 -0.77 3.63
C PRO A 43 -6.11 -0.62 5.11
N SER A 44 -6.21 0.61 5.64
CA SER A 44 -5.78 0.98 7.01
C SER A 44 -6.30 0.07 8.11
N TRP A 45 -7.58 -0.30 8.06
CA TRP A 45 -8.24 -1.16 9.05
C TRP A 45 -7.64 -2.58 9.08
N ALA A 46 -7.21 -3.10 7.93
CA ALA A 46 -6.65 -4.44 7.81
C ALA A 46 -5.20 -4.48 8.29
N LEU A 47 -4.39 -3.47 7.92
CA LEU A 47 -3.04 -3.28 8.44
C LEU A 47 -3.04 -3.12 9.97
N THR A 48 -3.89 -2.24 10.49
CA THR A 48 -4.03 -2.00 11.94
C THR A 48 -4.43 -3.28 12.68
N ARG A 49 -5.43 -4.01 12.17
CA ARG A 49 -5.88 -5.28 12.74
C ARG A 49 -4.82 -6.38 12.65
N ALA A 50 -4.01 -6.42 11.59
CA ALA A 50 -2.93 -7.39 11.43
C ALA A 50 -1.78 -7.14 12.42
N ASN A 51 -1.35 -5.89 12.61
CA ASN A 51 -0.29 -5.57 13.57
C ASN A 51 -0.74 -5.74 15.03
N ILE A 52 -1.99 -5.39 15.38
CA ILE A 52 -2.56 -5.68 16.70
C ILE A 52 -2.66 -7.20 16.94
N MET A 53 -3.05 -7.98 15.92
CA MET A 53 -3.02 -9.45 16.01
C MET A 53 -1.60 -9.97 16.26
N ALA A 54 -0.60 -9.42 15.56
CA ALA A 54 0.79 -9.85 15.72
C ALA A 54 1.32 -9.57 17.12
N GLU A 55 1.08 -8.37 17.67
CA GLU A 55 1.42 -7.99 19.04
C GLU A 55 0.77 -8.94 20.07
N LEU A 56 -0.56 -9.13 19.98
CA LEU A 56 -1.31 -9.99 20.90
C LEU A 56 -0.98 -11.50 20.79
N ARG A 57 -0.41 -11.95 19.67
CA ARG A 57 -0.01 -13.35 19.43
C ARG A 57 1.50 -13.60 19.64
N GLY A 58 2.32 -12.56 19.81
CA GLY A 58 3.77 -12.69 19.79
C GLY A 58 4.29 -13.19 18.43
N TRP A 59 3.72 -12.67 17.34
CA TRP A 59 4.10 -12.94 15.95
C TRP A 59 4.85 -11.76 15.34
N SER A 60 5.55 -11.97 14.23
CA SER A 60 6.20 -10.89 13.47
C SER A 60 5.16 -9.87 12.94
N PRO A 61 5.24 -8.57 13.33
CA PRO A 61 4.39 -7.53 12.76
C PRO A 61 4.93 -7.06 11.40
N PHE A 62 4.11 -6.32 10.64
CA PHE A 62 4.57 -5.63 9.45
C PHE A 62 5.42 -4.41 9.80
N ILE A 63 6.63 -4.33 9.25
CA ILE A 63 7.59 -3.25 9.50
C ILE A 63 7.46 -2.06 8.52
N GLY A 64 6.61 -2.17 7.51
CA GLY A 64 6.48 -1.14 6.48
C GLY A 64 5.36 -1.40 5.47
N LEU A 65 4.98 -0.33 4.80
CA LEU A 65 3.96 -0.29 3.75
C LEU A 65 4.58 0.20 2.43
N GLN A 66 4.44 -0.61 1.39
CA GLN A 66 4.53 -0.17 0.00
C GLN A 66 3.13 0.26 -0.44
N THR A 67 3.03 1.36 -1.17
CA THR A 67 1.75 1.88 -1.65
C THR A 67 2.03 2.90 -2.74
N ARG A 68 1.00 3.21 -3.54
CA ARG A 68 1.09 4.32 -4.48
C ARG A 68 0.97 5.63 -3.71
N TYR A 69 1.95 6.51 -3.89
CA TYR A 69 1.87 7.88 -3.43
C TYR A 69 2.61 8.84 -4.38
N ASN A 70 1.95 9.90 -4.84
CA ASN A 70 2.57 10.97 -5.65
C ASN A 70 1.67 12.21 -5.81
N LEU A 71 2.18 13.29 -6.42
CA LEU A 71 1.44 14.53 -6.71
C LEU A 71 0.10 14.36 -7.46
N LEU A 72 -0.08 13.29 -8.23
CA LEU A 72 -1.32 12.97 -8.95
C LEU A 72 -2.21 11.95 -8.23
N ASP A 73 -1.67 11.24 -7.24
CA ASP A 73 -2.41 10.29 -6.42
C ASP A 73 -1.98 10.44 -4.96
N ARG A 74 -2.62 11.43 -4.32
CA ARG A 74 -2.58 11.69 -2.88
C ARG A 74 -3.75 11.00 -2.16
N SER A 75 -4.35 9.97 -2.74
CA SER A 75 -5.56 9.36 -2.15
C SER A 75 -5.29 8.65 -0.81
N LEU A 76 -4.02 8.29 -0.56
CA LEU A 76 -3.49 7.84 0.73
C LEU A 76 -3.80 8.82 1.88
N GLU A 77 -3.94 10.12 1.60
CA GLU A 77 -4.12 11.19 2.61
C GLU A 77 -5.37 11.01 3.48
N PHE A 78 -6.39 10.30 2.98
CA PHE A 78 -7.64 10.08 3.71
C PHE A 78 -7.67 8.80 4.56
N ASP A 79 -6.71 7.88 4.42
CA ASP A 79 -6.76 6.55 5.05
C ASP A 79 -5.44 6.12 5.73
N LEU A 80 -4.30 6.37 5.09
CA LEU A 80 -3.01 5.75 5.43
C LEU A 80 -1.87 6.77 5.66
N GLN A 81 -1.94 7.97 5.09
CA GLN A 81 -0.97 9.05 5.35
C GLN A 81 -0.92 9.51 6.82
N PRO A 82 -1.98 9.37 7.66
CA PRO A 82 -1.84 9.54 9.11
C PRO A 82 -0.76 8.66 9.76
N ALA A 83 -0.16 7.71 9.01
CA ALA A 83 1.03 6.95 9.38
C ALA A 83 2.27 7.13 8.44
N CYS A 84 2.18 7.76 7.25
CA CYS A 84 3.22 7.68 6.19
C CYS A 84 3.30 8.89 5.21
N ALA A 85 4.32 9.78 5.27
CA ALA A 85 4.41 11.01 4.40
C ALA A 85 5.79 11.41 3.75
N GLU A 86 5.94 12.61 3.15
CA GLU A 86 6.40 12.94 1.76
C GLU A 86 7.47 14.11 1.46
N LEU A 87 8.48 13.95 0.56
CA LEU A 87 9.60 14.81 -0.02
C LEU A 87 9.97 14.56 -1.64
N ASP A 88 10.08 15.24 -2.91
CA ASP A 88 10.43 16.61 -3.66
C ASP A 88 9.36 17.45 -4.37
N VAL A 89 8.25 16.88 -4.79
CA VAL A 89 8.00 16.64 -6.20
C VAL A 89 8.53 15.23 -6.52
N ALA A 90 9.84 14.97 -6.27
CA ALA A 90 10.65 13.71 -6.22
C ALA A 90 11.26 13.26 -4.82
N LEU A 91 12.34 13.87 -4.21
CA LEU A 91 12.96 13.63 -2.85
C LEU A 91 13.03 14.76 -1.70
N ASN A 92 12.36 15.96 -1.74
CA ASN A 92 11.85 17.04 -0.74
C ASN A 92 10.33 17.69 -0.65
N TRP A 93 9.20 17.27 -1.34
CA TRP A 93 7.69 17.10 -1.10
C TRP A 93 6.95 15.67 -1.30
N ILE A 94 7.36 14.59 -2.05
CA ILE A 94 6.90 13.13 -2.19
C ILE A 94 7.27 11.92 -1.19
N GLN A 95 8.53 11.62 -0.78
CA GLN A 95 9.10 10.63 0.21
C GLN A 95 9.29 10.83 1.77
N GLN A 96 9.31 11.99 2.47
CA GLN A 96 9.78 12.13 3.90
C GLN A 96 9.26 13.37 4.76
N LYS A 97 8.12 14.04 4.46
CA LYS A 97 7.20 14.57 5.51
C LYS A 97 6.87 13.37 6.45
N PRO A 98 6.15 13.47 7.58
CA PRO A 98 6.13 12.39 8.58
C PRO A 98 5.68 10.97 8.12
N GLY A 99 6.64 10.09 7.76
CA GLY A 99 6.49 8.63 7.88
C GLY A 99 6.78 7.71 6.68
N ILE A 100 7.15 8.18 5.48
CA ILE A 100 7.75 7.28 4.47
C ILE A 100 9.24 7.12 4.78
N THR A 101 9.73 5.88 4.74
CA THR A 101 11.13 5.53 5.03
C THR A 101 12.02 5.56 3.79
N SER A 102 11.46 5.23 2.62
CA SER A 102 12.17 5.21 1.34
C SER A 102 11.17 5.16 0.17
N PRO A 103 11.38 5.94 -0.91
CA PRO A 103 10.61 5.90 -2.13
C PRO A 103 11.24 4.92 -3.12
N LEU A 104 10.41 4.08 -3.73
CA LEU A 104 10.88 3.08 -4.69
C LEU A 104 11.02 3.71 -6.09
N ILE A 105 12.23 4.15 -6.42
CA ILE A 105 12.53 4.75 -7.72
C ILE A 105 12.61 3.71 -8.84
N GLY A 106 11.90 3.95 -9.95
CA GLY A 106 12.01 3.18 -11.18
C GLY A 106 12.97 3.85 -12.16
N ALA A 107 13.99 3.13 -12.63
CA ALA A 107 14.88 3.56 -13.70
C ALA A 107 15.10 2.42 -14.70
N ARG A 108 15.08 2.72 -16.01
CA ARG A 108 15.39 1.78 -17.09
C ARG A 108 16.73 2.07 -17.77
N THR A 109 17.37 3.19 -17.44
CA THR A 109 18.72 3.56 -17.89
C THR A 109 19.52 4.15 -16.74
N VAL A 110 20.86 4.17 -16.86
CA VAL A 110 21.73 4.80 -15.85
C VAL A 110 21.45 6.30 -15.76
N ALA A 111 21.23 6.98 -16.88
CA ALA A 111 20.86 8.41 -16.89
C ALA A 111 19.56 8.71 -16.12
N GLN A 112 18.56 7.82 -16.17
CA GLN A 112 17.34 7.96 -15.35
C GLN A 112 17.61 7.74 -13.86
N LEU A 113 18.55 6.85 -13.50
CA LEU A 113 18.97 6.66 -12.12
C LEU A 113 19.73 7.89 -11.60
N GLU A 114 20.67 8.42 -12.39
CA GLU A 114 21.40 9.65 -12.09
C GLU A 114 20.48 10.88 -11.99
N GLU A 115 19.46 10.98 -12.85
CA GLU A 115 18.44 12.02 -12.79
C GLU A 115 17.55 11.89 -11.54
N ASN A 116 17.13 10.67 -11.19
CA ASN A 116 16.42 10.41 -9.93
C ASN A 116 17.28 10.77 -8.70
N LEU A 117 18.59 10.52 -8.72
CA LEU A 117 19.48 10.75 -7.57
C LEU A 117 19.79 12.24 -7.28
N LYS A 118 19.76 13.12 -8.30
CA LYS A 118 19.96 14.58 -8.13
C LYS A 118 18.97 15.24 -7.18
N SER A 119 17.84 14.61 -6.93
CA SER A 119 16.85 15.11 -5.96
C SER A 119 17.38 15.13 -4.52
N LEU A 120 18.35 14.25 -4.18
CA LEU A 120 19.06 14.29 -2.90
C LEU A 120 19.99 15.51 -2.73
N GLU A 121 20.21 16.30 -3.80
CA GLU A 121 21.14 17.44 -3.80
C GLU A 121 20.51 18.76 -3.34
N PHE A 122 19.20 18.82 -3.10
CA PHE A 122 18.51 20.03 -2.67
C PHE A 122 17.47 19.78 -1.56
N THR A 123 16.77 20.84 -1.14
CA THR A 123 15.68 20.80 -0.16
C THR A 123 14.64 21.85 -0.50
N LEU A 124 13.35 21.50 -0.49
CA LEU A 124 12.28 22.47 -0.68
C LEU A 124 12.10 23.39 0.53
N THR A 125 11.78 24.65 0.28
CA THR A 125 11.39 25.59 1.35
C THR A 125 9.95 25.33 1.81
N PRO A 126 9.55 25.79 3.02
CA PRO A 126 8.17 25.67 3.50
C PRO A 126 7.12 26.28 2.56
N GLU A 127 7.47 27.37 1.85
CA GLU A 127 6.60 28.04 0.88
C GLU A 127 6.45 27.21 -0.40
N GLN A 128 7.53 26.57 -0.86
CA GLN A 128 7.50 25.64 -1.99
C GLN A 128 6.67 24.40 -1.66
N MET A 129 6.91 23.81 -0.49
CA MET A 129 6.14 22.69 0.07
C MET A 129 4.65 23.02 0.09
N LYS A 130 4.26 24.12 0.76
CA LYS A 130 2.86 24.53 0.88
C LYS A 130 2.22 24.79 -0.49
N ARG A 131 2.94 25.42 -1.43
CA ARG A 131 2.41 25.65 -2.78
C ARG A 131 2.12 24.34 -3.52
N LEU A 132 2.94 23.31 -3.33
CA LEU A 132 2.72 21.99 -3.90
C LEU A 132 1.55 21.27 -3.21
N ASP A 133 1.47 21.37 -1.88
CA ASP A 133 0.33 20.87 -1.08
C ASP A 133 -0.99 21.48 -1.55
N ASP A 134 -1.03 22.80 -1.78
CA ASP A 134 -2.22 23.54 -2.19
C ASP A 134 -2.72 23.14 -3.59
N VAL A 135 -1.82 23.01 -4.58
CA VAL A 135 -2.22 22.75 -5.99
C VAL A 135 -2.53 21.27 -6.28
N SER A 136 -2.09 20.36 -5.41
CA SER A 136 -2.32 18.92 -5.58
C SER A 136 -3.36 18.34 -4.61
N GLN A 137 -4.06 19.16 -3.82
CA GLN A 137 -5.02 18.63 -2.84
C GLN A 137 -6.04 17.66 -3.49
N PRO A 138 -6.19 16.44 -2.98
CA PRO A 138 -7.09 15.45 -3.56
C PRO A 138 -8.56 15.91 -3.45
N THR A 139 -9.34 15.72 -4.52
CA THR A 139 -10.64 16.37 -4.71
C THR A 139 -11.76 15.91 -3.78
N GLY A 140 -11.53 14.87 -2.97
CA GLY A 140 -12.52 14.22 -2.11
C GLY A 140 -13.64 13.49 -2.86
N ARG A 141 -13.53 13.31 -4.17
CA ARG A 141 -14.55 12.70 -5.05
C ARG A 141 -14.19 11.32 -5.58
N GLU A 142 -13.01 10.83 -5.24
CA GLU A 142 -12.41 9.61 -5.78
C GLU A 142 -12.30 8.56 -4.67
N ILE A 143 -12.52 7.28 -5.01
CA ILE A 143 -12.34 6.17 -4.08
C ILE A 143 -10.84 5.99 -3.84
N PRO A 144 -10.34 6.08 -2.60
CA PRO A 144 -8.91 6.10 -2.37
C PRO A 144 -8.25 4.77 -2.66
N PHE A 145 -6.98 4.81 -3.05
CA PHE A 145 -6.14 3.62 -3.14
C PHE A 145 -5.83 3.10 -1.72
N PRO A 146 -5.89 1.79 -1.44
CA PRO A 146 -6.08 0.67 -2.37
C PRO A 146 -7.53 0.22 -2.60
N TYR A 147 -8.55 0.87 -2.02
CA TYR A 147 -9.95 0.46 -2.18
C TYR A 147 -10.42 0.48 -3.64
N SER A 148 -9.96 1.46 -4.44
CA SER A 148 -10.20 1.54 -5.90
C SER A 148 -9.46 0.48 -6.74
N MET A 149 -8.61 -0.35 -6.12
CA MET A 149 -7.99 -1.49 -6.81
C MET A 149 -9.02 -2.58 -7.12
N ALA A 150 -10.10 -2.70 -6.33
CA ALA A 150 -11.20 -3.63 -6.60
C ALA A 150 -11.88 -3.32 -7.95
N ASP A 151 -12.24 -2.05 -8.17
CA ASP A 151 -12.81 -1.58 -9.44
C ASP A 151 -11.83 -1.77 -10.62
N SER A 152 -10.53 -1.67 -10.34
CA SER A 152 -9.46 -1.89 -11.32
C SER A 152 -9.31 -3.37 -11.72
N PHE A 153 -9.55 -4.32 -10.81
CA PHE A 153 -9.56 -5.75 -11.13
C PHE A 153 -10.72 -6.14 -12.04
N ASP A 154 -11.88 -5.50 -11.94
CA ASP A 154 -13.03 -5.73 -12.84
C ASP A 154 -12.73 -5.26 -14.29
N VAL A 155 -11.77 -4.33 -14.45
CA VAL A 155 -11.22 -3.90 -15.75
C VAL A 155 -10.11 -4.85 -16.25
N PHE A 156 -9.23 -5.33 -15.37
CA PHE A 156 -8.04 -6.13 -15.76
C PHE A 156 -8.29 -7.65 -15.87
N ILE A 157 -9.10 -8.23 -14.98
CA ILE A 157 -9.39 -9.68 -14.92
C ILE A 157 -10.72 -10.00 -15.62
N GLY A 158 -11.62 -9.01 -15.70
CA GLY A 158 -12.71 -8.98 -16.66
C GLY A 158 -14.07 -9.42 -16.11
N LYS A 159 -15.10 -8.75 -16.64
CA LYS A 159 -16.45 -8.69 -16.09
C LYS A 159 -17.31 -9.96 -16.22
N ASN A 160 -16.80 -11.19 -16.04
CA ASN A 160 -17.59 -12.43 -16.20
C ASN A 160 -17.50 -13.59 -15.16
N MET A 161 -16.78 -13.47 -14.04
CA MET A 161 -16.96 -14.38 -12.88
C MET A 161 -18.34 -14.27 -12.20
N GLN A 162 -18.97 -15.39 -11.82
CA GLN A 162 -20.21 -15.39 -11.01
C GLN A 162 -19.91 -15.14 -9.51
N VAL A 163 -20.88 -15.27 -8.60
CA VAL A 163 -20.69 -15.17 -7.13
C VAL A 163 -21.53 -16.24 -6.40
N PRO A 164 -21.03 -16.95 -5.36
CA PRO A 164 -21.80 -17.98 -4.67
C PRO A 164 -22.73 -17.36 -3.60
N ASN A 165 -24.00 -17.79 -3.57
CA ASN A 165 -25.07 -17.21 -2.75
C ASN A 165 -24.74 -17.02 -1.24
N LYS A 166 -23.84 -17.81 -0.66
CA LYS A 166 -23.46 -17.69 0.77
C LYS A 166 -22.79 -16.36 1.14
N PHE A 167 -22.36 -15.57 0.16
CA PHE A 167 -21.74 -14.25 0.37
C PHE A 167 -22.67 -13.05 0.03
N ALA A 168 -23.91 -13.30 -0.39
CA ALA A 168 -24.86 -12.25 -0.80
C ALA A 168 -25.12 -11.09 0.20
N PRO A 169 -25.03 -11.29 1.55
CA PRO A 169 -25.14 -10.17 2.50
C PRO A 169 -24.01 -9.14 2.41
N ILE A 170 -22.82 -9.54 1.94
CA ILE A 170 -21.65 -8.65 1.81
C ILE A 170 -21.82 -7.74 0.57
N THR A 171 -22.46 -8.25 -0.49
CA THR A 171 -22.69 -7.54 -1.76
C THR A 171 -23.97 -6.69 -1.79
N THR A 172 -24.67 -6.50 -0.66
CA THR A 172 -25.95 -5.76 -0.61
C THR A 172 -25.94 -4.47 0.22
N THR A 173 -25.04 -4.31 1.19
CA THR A 173 -24.93 -3.05 1.97
C THR A 173 -24.18 -1.95 1.21
N TYR A 174 -23.31 -2.34 0.29
CA TYR A 174 -22.55 -1.46 -0.60
C TYR A 174 -22.68 -1.98 -2.04
N ASN A 175 -22.58 -1.09 -3.02
CA ASN A 175 -23.00 -1.35 -4.41
C ASN A 175 -21.99 -2.20 -5.22
N TYR A 176 -21.48 -3.28 -4.61
CA TYR A 176 -20.58 -4.27 -5.20
C TYR A 176 -21.33 -5.19 -6.16
N LEU A 177 -21.89 -4.60 -7.22
CA LEU A 177 -22.47 -5.35 -8.32
C LEU A 177 -21.36 -6.04 -9.11
N TRP A 178 -21.17 -7.31 -8.72
CA TRP A 178 -20.55 -8.43 -9.44
C TRP A 178 -19.06 -8.75 -9.13
N LYS A 179 -18.78 -10.08 -8.98
CA LYS A 179 -17.58 -10.84 -9.46
C LYS A 179 -16.39 -11.14 -8.54
N ILE A 180 -16.58 -12.00 -7.53
CA ILE A 180 -15.51 -12.84 -6.94
C ILE A 180 -15.94 -14.32 -6.86
N ILE A 181 -15.23 -15.18 -7.59
CA ILE A 181 -15.26 -16.66 -7.73
C ILE A 181 -13.96 -17.05 -8.44
N LEU A 182 -13.39 -18.25 -8.38
CA LEU A 182 -13.17 -19.30 -7.37
C LEU A 182 -11.71 -19.74 -7.64
N ILE A 183 -10.96 -20.39 -6.76
CA ILE A 183 -11.29 -21.63 -6.03
C ILE A 183 -11.94 -21.35 -4.67
#